data_AF-A0A6L2L6A1-F1
#
_entry.id   AF-A0A6L2L6A1-F1
#
_cell.length_a   1.000
_cell.length_b   1.000
_cell.length_c   1.000
_cell.angle_alpha   90.00
_cell.angle_beta   90.00
_cell.angle_gamma   90.00
#
_symmetry.space_group_name_H-M   'P 1'
#
loop_
_entity.id
_entity.type
_entity.pdbx_description
1 polymer ?
#
loop_
_entity_poly.entity_id
_entity_poly.type
_entity_poly.pdbx_seq_one_letter_code
_entity_poly.pdbx_strand_id
1 'polypeptide(L)' 'MTDKYCPIGEIKKLEVEMWNQKVKESDKIERYVGGLPDMIHESVMASKPKTMQDAIEFATKLTDNKISTFAERQAEN' A
#
# COMPACT_ATOMS: atom_id res chain seq x y z
N MET A 1 20.54 -34.39 -21.83
CA MET A 1 20.43 -33.30 -20.84
C MET A 1 19.86 -32.10 -21.59
N THR A 2 18.56 -31.83 -21.49
CA THR A 2 17.99 -30.61 -22.07
C THR A 2 18.43 -29.46 -21.19
N ASP A 3 19.28 -28.60 -21.73
CA ASP A 3 19.61 -27.33 -21.11
C ASP A 3 18.32 -26.50 -21.14
N LYS A 4 17.68 -26.37 -19.97
CA LYS A 4 16.36 -25.75 -19.81
C LYS A 4 16.55 -24.23 -19.78
N TYR A 5 17.06 -23.68 -20.88
CA TYR A 5 17.24 -22.26 -21.02
C TYR A 5 15.87 -21.61 -21.25
N CYS A 6 15.43 -20.78 -20.31
CA CYS A 6 14.26 -19.93 -20.50
C CYS A 6 14.64 -18.87 -21.56
N PRO A 7 13.94 -18.80 -22.72
CA PRO A 7 14.25 -17.83 -23.75
C PRO A 7 14.26 -16.41 -23.16
N ILE A 8 15.29 -15.60 -23.47
CA ILE A 8 15.37 -14.18 -23.05
C ILE A 8 14.08 -13.40 -23.36
N GLY A 9 13.36 -13.78 -24.43
CA GLY A 9 12.07 -13.19 -24.77
C GLY A 9 10.99 -13.40 -23.70
N GLU A 10 10.97 -14.56 -23.04
CA GLU A 10 10.04 -14.85 -21.94
C GLU A 10 10.39 -14.05 -20.69
N ILE A 11 11.69 -13.92 -20.36
CA ILE A 11 12.17 -13.10 -19.24
C ILE A 11 11.79 -11.63 -19.45
N LYS A 12 12.06 -11.09 -20.63
CA LYS A 12 11.69 -9.70 -20.98
C LYS A 12 10.19 -9.47 -20.92
N LYS A 13 9.38 -10.46 -21.32
CA LYS A 13 7.92 -10.39 -21.20
C LYS A 13 7.48 -10.30 -19.74
N LEU A 14 8.04 -11.15 -18.87
CA LEU A 14 7.77 -11.13 -17.43
C LEU A 14 8.21 -9.81 -16.78
N GLU A 15 9.34 -9.23 -17.17
CA GLU A 15 9.80 -7.92 -16.67
C GLU A 15 8.80 -6.80 -17.00
N VAL A 16 8.29 -6.76 -18.23
CA VAL A 16 7.29 -5.78 -18.67
C VAL A 16 5.96 -5.98 -17.95
N GLU A 17 5.50 -7.22 -17.82
CA GLU A 17 4.25 -7.54 -17.09
C GLU A 17 4.35 -7.14 -15.62
N MET A 18 5.48 -7.45 -14.96
CA MET A 18 5.74 -7.04 -13.58
C MET A 18 5.75 -5.52 -13.43
N TRP A 19 6.38 -4.79 -14.35
CA TRP A 19 6.43 -3.33 -14.30
C TRP A 19 5.02 -2.73 -14.48
N ASN A 20 4.25 -3.21 -15.46
CA ASN A 20 2.87 -2.79 -15.67
C ASN A 20 1.98 -3.08 -14.46
N GLN A 21 2.18 -4.23 -13.80
CA GLN A 21 1.46 -4.55 -12.56
C GLN A 21 1.83 -3.58 -11.44
N LYS A 22 3.11 -3.24 -11.29
CA LYS A 22 3.57 -2.29 -10.27
C LYS A 22 3.00 -0.89 -10.49
N VAL A 23 2.96 -0.41 -11.73
CA VAL A 23 2.34 0.88 -12.09
C VAL A 23 0.84 0.88 -11.77
N LYS A 24 0.13 -0.18 -12.14
CA LYS A 24 -1.29 -0.31 -11.80
C LYS A 24 -1.55 -0.33 -10.30
N GLU A 25 -0.66 -0.93 -9.52
CA GLU A 25 -0.78 -0.95 -8.07
C GLU A 25 -0.50 0.42 -7.46
N SER A 26 0.51 1.16 -7.94
CA SER A 26 0.76 2.53 -7.49
C SER A 26 -0.41 3.46 -7.78
N ASP A 27 -1.04 3.35 -8.95
CA ASP A 27 -2.20 4.18 -9.32
C ASP A 27 -3.39 3.92 -8.38
N LYS A 28 -3.61 2.66 -7.99
CA LYS A 28 -4.67 2.30 -7.03
C LYS A 28 -4.37 2.87 -5.64
N ILE A 29 -3.11 2.77 -5.20
CA ILE A 29 -2.67 3.30 -3.90
C ILE A 29 -2.88 4.82 -3.88
N GLU A 30 -2.45 5.54 -4.90
CA GLU A 30 -2.62 6.99 -4.99
C GLU A 30 -4.10 7.40 -4.93
N ARG A 31 -4.97 6.70 -5.68
CA ARG A 31 -6.42 6.95 -5.64
C ARG A 31 -7.03 6.66 -4.27
N TYR A 32 -6.59 5.61 -3.59
CA TYR A 32 -7.04 5.29 -2.24
C TYR A 32 -6.62 6.37 -1.26
N VAL A 33 -5.34 6.74 -1.27
CA VAL A 33 -4.75 7.72 -0.35
C VAL A 33 -5.34 9.11 -0.59
N GLY A 34 -5.56 9.51 -1.83
CA GLY A 34 -6.22 10.78 -2.19
C GLY A 34 -7.70 10.88 -1.77
N GLY A 35 -8.33 9.76 -1.39
CA GLY A 35 -9.68 9.75 -0.81
C GLY A 35 -9.71 9.84 0.73
N LEU A 36 -8.55 9.83 1.40
CA LEU A 36 -8.47 9.86 2.86
C LEU A 36 -8.49 11.30 3.40
N PRO A 37 -8.94 11.51 4.66
CA PRO A 37 -8.78 12.80 5.32
C PRO A 37 -7.32 13.22 5.41
N ASP A 38 -7.03 14.53 5.29
CA ASP A 38 -5.67 15.09 5.25
C ASP A 38 -4.74 14.56 6.35
N MET A 39 -5.26 14.44 7.57
CA MET A 39 -4.50 13.92 8.72
C MET A 39 -3.99 12.48 8.54
N ILE A 40 -4.71 11.66 7.78
CA ILE A 40 -4.36 10.26 7.49
C ILE A 40 -3.53 10.20 6.21
N HIS A 41 -3.92 10.99 5.20
CA HIS A 41 -3.24 11.09 3.90
C HIS A 41 -1.73 11.31 4.06
N GLU A 42 -1.31 12.34 4.81
CA GLU A 42 0.11 12.65 4.99
C GLU A 42 0.88 11.49 5.64
N SER A 43 0.26 10.87 6.65
CA SER A 43 0.88 9.77 7.39
C SER A 43 1.01 8.51 6.54
N VAL A 44 0.01 8.18 5.73
CA VAL A 44 0.04 7.03 4.81
C VAL A 44 1.04 7.27 3.67
N MET A 45 1.11 8.48 3.10
CA MET A 45 2.12 8.79 2.08
C MET A 45 3.54 8.67 2.62
N ALA A 46 3.78 9.09 3.86
CA ALA A 46 5.09 8.98 4.51
C ALA A 46 5.54 7.53 4.73
N SER A 47 4.61 6.59 4.93
CA SER A 47 4.92 5.17 5.11
C SER A 47 5.29 4.46 3.79
N LYS A 48 5.05 5.10 2.64
CA LYS A 48 5.38 4.60 1.29
C LYS A 48 4.87 3.16 1.07
N PRO A 49 3.56 2.93 1.14
CA PRO A 49 2.97 1.61 0.98
C PRO A 49 3.35 1.03 -0.39
N LYS A 50 3.66 -0.27 -0.42
CA LYS A 50 4.02 -0.99 -1.66
C LYS A 50 2.81 -1.68 -2.27
N THR A 51 1.81 -1.97 -1.45
CA THR A 51 0.58 -2.65 -1.83
C THR A 51 -0.63 -1.90 -1.27
N MET A 52 -1.80 -2.15 -1.86
CA MET A 52 -3.06 -1.66 -1.32
C MET A 52 -3.31 -2.12 0.13
N GLN A 53 -2.95 -3.37 0.46
CA GLN A 53 -3.11 -3.88 1.82
C GLN A 53 -2.27 -3.09 2.84
N ASP A 54 -1.02 -2.76 2.52
CA ASP A 54 -0.17 -1.96 3.40
C ASP A 54 -0.80 -0.58 3.69
N ALA A 55 -1.36 0.05 2.66
CA ALA A 55 -2.00 1.36 2.79
C ALA A 55 -3.27 1.27 3.68
N ILE A 56 -4.08 0.22 3.49
CA ILE A 56 -5.29 -0.01 4.28
C ILE A 56 -4.95 -0.30 5.74
N GLU A 57 -4.03 -1.23 6.00
CA GLU A 57 -3.62 -1.61 7.35
C GLU A 57 -3.05 -0.40 8.12
N PHE A 58 -2.24 0.41 7.46
CA PHE A 58 -1.69 1.62 8.07
C PHE A 58 -2.79 2.64 8.40
N ALA A 59 -3.72 2.88 7.47
CA ALA A 59 -4.83 3.80 7.68
C ALA A 59 -5.74 3.36 8.84
N THR A 60 -6.09 2.07 8.92
CA THR A 60 -6.93 1.53 10.00
C THR A 60 -6.22 1.58 11.35
N LYS A 61 -4.93 1.24 11.38
CA LYS A 61 -4.14 1.35 12.62
C LYS A 61 -4.09 2.80 13.14
N LEU A 62 -4.04 3.76 12.23
CA LEU A 62 -4.03 5.19 12.58
C LEU A 62 -5.39 5.66 13.15
N THR A 63 -6.50 5.10 12.68
CA THR A 63 -7.83 5.38 13.24
C THR A 63 -8.04 4.71 14.60
N ASP A 64 -7.58 3.47 14.77
CA ASP A 64 -7.75 2.71 16.02
C ASP A 64 -6.98 3.35 17.18
N ASN A 65 -5.75 3.80 16.91
CA ASN A 65 -4.93 4.52 17.89
C ASN A 65 -5.59 5.83 18.36
N LYS A 66 -6.32 6.53 17.48
CA LYS A 66 -7.05 7.76 17.82
C LYS A 66 -8.32 7.50 18.64
N ILE A 67 -9.03 6.39 18.40
CA ILE A 67 -10.20 6.00 19.20
C ILE A 67 -9.75 5.58 20.62
N SER A 68 -8.65 4.82 20.73
CA SER A 68 -8.08 4.42 22.02
C SER A 68 -7.71 5.63 22.89
N THR A 69 -7.03 6.63 22.32
CA THR A 69 -6.64 7.84 23.06
C THR A 69 -7.81 8.74 23.44
N PHE A 70 -8.93 8.70 22.73
CA PHE A 70 -10.14 9.44 23.11
C PHE A 70 -10.95 8.71 24.19
N ALA A 71 -10.99 7.37 24.14
CA ALA A 71 -11.66 6.54 25.13
C ALA A 71 -11.02 6.68 26.53
N GLU A 72 -9.69 6.75 26.62
CA GLU A 72 -8.99 6.95 27.90
C GLU A 72 -9.32 8.31 28.55
N ARG A 73 -9.45 9.38 27.77
CA ARG A 73 -9.79 10.72 28.30
C ARG A 73 -11.25 10.85 28.76
N GLN A 74 -12.15 10.01 28.25
CA GLN A 74 -13.56 9.98 28.66
C GLN A 74 -13.78 9.15 29.94
N ALA A 75 -12.86 8.24 30.27
CA ALA A 75 -12.95 7.38 31.45
C ALA A 75 -12.45 8.03 32.75
N GLU A 76 -11.81 9.19 32.68
CA GLU A 76 -11.33 9.97 33.84
C GLU A 76 -12.31 11.06 34.33
N ASN A 77 -13.58 11.04 33.90
CA ASN A 77 -14.61 12.01 34.33
C ASN A 77 -15.75 11.37 35.13
#